data_AF-A0A6N3JST8-F1
#
_entry.id   AF-A0A6N3JST8-F1
#
_cell.length_a   1.000
_cell.length_b   1.000
_cell.length_c   1.000
_cell.angle_alpha   90.00
_cell.angle_beta   90.00
_cell.angle_gamma   90.00
#
_symmetry.space_group_name_H-M   'P 1'
#
loop_
_entity.id
_entity.type
_entity.pdbx_description
1 polymer ?
#
loop_
_entity_poly.entity_id
_entity_poly.type
_entity_poly.pdbx_seq_one_letter_code
_entity_poly.pdbx_strand_id
1 'polypeptide(L)'
;MTTPADILTGAAALIETRGKCVREYRDDDGRLCTVGAMREVAFGSALIAPTDHRVDAAAREHYLTAHQAMHLRVADRSVTNWSDDQPVEVVVATLRATAAELAGARP
;
A
#
# COMPACT_ATOMS: atom_id res chain seq x y z
N MET A 1 5.42 14.75 6.83
CA MET A 1 6.30 13.75 6.18
C MET A 1 5.60 12.43 6.29
N THR A 2 5.34 11.73 5.18
CA THR A 2 4.53 10.51 5.16
C THR A 2 5.28 9.38 5.86
N THR A 3 4.75 8.84 6.95
CA THR A 3 5.32 7.68 7.66
C THR A 3 4.87 6.35 7.04
N PRO A 4 5.46 5.19 7.39
CA PRO A 4 4.97 3.90 6.93
C PRO A 4 3.50 3.64 7.26
N ALA A 5 3.06 4.02 8.46
CA ALA A 5 1.65 3.87 8.89
C ALA A 5 0.71 4.80 8.08
N ASP A 6 1.16 6.02 7.75
CA ASP A 6 0.40 6.94 6.90
C ASP A 6 0.21 6.39 5.48
N ILE A 7 1.23 5.69 4.93
CA ILE A 7 1.13 5.04 3.61
C ILE A 7 0.00 4.00 3.61
N LEU A 8 -0.06 3.14 4.62
CA LEU A 8 -1.07 2.10 4.71
C LEU A 8 -2.48 2.68 4.97
N THR A 9 -2.57 3.68 5.85
CA THR A 9 -3.84 4.38 6.14
C THR A 9 -4.36 5.12 4.91
N GLY A 10 -3.49 5.84 4.20
CA GLY A 10 -3.83 6.53 2.95
C GLY A 10 -4.21 5.54 1.85
N ALA A 11 -3.51 4.42 1.73
CA ALA A 11 -3.83 3.40 0.75
C ALA A 11 -5.22 2.80 0.99
N ALA A 12 -5.58 2.55 2.25
CA ALA A 12 -6.93 2.09 2.62
C ALA A 12 -7.99 3.11 2.21
N ALA A 13 -7.77 4.39 2.51
CA ALA A 13 -8.71 5.47 2.15
C ALA A 13 -8.86 5.63 0.63
N LEU A 14 -7.77 5.51 -0.13
CA LEU A 14 -7.82 5.55 -1.60
C LEU A 14 -8.63 4.37 -2.16
N ILE A 15 -8.45 3.16 -1.63
CA ILE A 15 -9.19 1.98 -2.06
C ILE A 15 -10.68 2.08 -1.69
N GLU A 16 -11.03 2.62 -0.53
CA GLU A 16 -12.45 2.86 -0.17
C GLU A 16 -13.10 3.90 -1.09
N THR A 17 -12.36 4.95 -1.46
CA THR A 17 -12.90 6.05 -2.26
C THR A 17 -13.02 5.67 -3.74
N ARG A 18 -12.01 4.99 -4.27
CA ARG A 18 -11.88 4.72 -5.72
C ARG A 18 -12.20 3.28 -6.09
N GLY A 19 -12.29 2.38 -5.13
CA GLY A 19 -12.41 0.94 -5.37
C GLY A 19 -11.06 0.24 -5.56
N LYS A 20 -11.12 -1.09 -5.56
CA LYS A 20 -9.97 -1.99 -5.71
C LYS A 20 -9.92 -2.58 -7.13
N CYS A 21 -8.73 -2.59 -7.75
CA CYS A 21 -8.49 -3.35 -8.99
C CYS A 21 -7.90 -4.74 -8.72
N VAL A 22 -7.61 -5.49 -9.78
CA VAL A 22 -6.76 -6.70 -9.73
C VAL A 22 -5.64 -6.62 -10.76
N ARG A 23 -4.51 -7.30 -10.50
CA ARG A 23 -3.33 -7.47 -11.38
C ARG A 23 -2.52 -6.23 -11.73
N GLU A 24 -3.17 -5.09 -11.99
CA GLU A 24 -2.52 -3.83 -12.34
C GLU A 24 -2.16 -3.02 -11.08
N TYR A 25 -1.54 -1.84 -11.23
CA TYR A 25 -1.41 -0.91 -10.09
C TYR A 25 -2.58 0.07 -10.03
N ARG A 26 -3.08 0.45 -11.20
CA ARG A 26 -4.27 1.26 -11.40
C ARG A 26 -4.90 0.81 -12.72
N ASP A 27 -6.21 0.58 -12.74
CA ASP A 27 -6.92 0.23 -13.97
C ASP A 27 -7.50 1.47 -14.67
N ASP A 28 -8.16 1.23 -15.82
CA ASP A 28 -8.75 2.28 -16.67
C ASP A 28 -9.88 3.06 -15.96
N ASP A 29 -10.55 2.44 -14.98
CA ASP A 29 -11.57 3.07 -14.15
C ASP A 29 -10.97 3.91 -13.01
N GLY A 30 -9.64 3.92 -12.86
CA GLY A 30 -8.91 4.63 -11.82
C GLY A 30 -8.94 3.93 -10.45
N ARG A 31 -9.41 2.68 -10.38
CA ARG A 31 -9.36 1.85 -9.17
C ARG A 31 -7.92 1.45 -8.89
N LEU A 32 -7.59 1.25 -7.61
CA LEU A 32 -6.22 1.00 -7.18
C LEU A 32 -6.09 -0.36 -6.54
N CYS A 33 -5.05 -1.09 -6.95
CA CYS A 33 -4.67 -2.33 -6.29
C CYS A 33 -3.82 -1.98 -5.07
N THR A 34 -3.68 -2.87 -4.08
CA THR A 34 -3.01 -2.54 -2.80
C THR A 34 -1.64 -1.89 -2.98
N VAL A 35 -0.79 -2.47 -3.82
CA VAL A 35 0.55 -1.92 -4.10
C VAL A 35 0.47 -0.57 -4.83
N GLY A 36 -0.47 -0.42 -5.77
CA GLY A 36 -0.67 0.84 -6.48
C GLY A 36 -1.14 1.97 -5.57
N ALA A 37 -2.07 1.69 -4.65
CA ALA A 37 -2.53 2.63 -3.65
C ALA A 37 -1.39 3.07 -2.72
N MET A 38 -0.56 2.13 -2.26
CA MET A 38 0.61 2.44 -1.44
C MET A 38 1.62 3.33 -2.19
N ARG A 39 1.89 3.04 -3.47
CA ARG A 39 2.77 3.86 -4.32
C ARG A 39 2.19 5.24 -4.58
N GLU A 40 0.89 5.34 -4.76
CA GLU A 40 0.24 6.63 -4.99
C GLU A 40 0.36 7.53 -3.75
N VAL A 41 0.22 6.98 -2.55
CA VAL A 41 0.44 7.76 -1.31
C VAL A 41 1.92 8.10 -1.12
N ALA A 42 2.82 7.15 -1.39
CA ALA A 42 4.25 7.35 -1.16
C ALA A 42 4.92 8.31 -2.16
N PHE A 43 4.50 8.26 -3.43
CA PHE A 43 5.21 8.90 -4.55
C PHE A 43 4.32 9.80 -5.41
N GLY A 44 3.03 9.92 -5.11
CA GLY A 44 2.07 10.70 -5.90
C GLY A 44 1.59 10.02 -7.19
N SER A 45 1.99 8.77 -7.44
CA SER A 45 1.53 7.99 -8.59
C SER A 45 1.67 6.49 -8.34
N ALA A 46 0.62 5.74 -8.66
CA ALA A 46 0.62 4.27 -8.59
C ALA A 46 1.68 3.62 -9.50
N LEU A 47 2.14 4.33 -10.53
CA LEU A 47 3.08 3.82 -11.55
C LEU A 47 4.54 4.15 -11.25
N ILE A 48 4.83 5.03 -10.28
CA ILE A 48 6.20 5.32 -9.89
C ILE A 48 6.73 4.12 -9.08
N ALA A 49 7.76 3.47 -9.60
CA ALA A 49 8.44 2.39 -8.90
C ALA A 49 9.37 2.94 -7.81
N PRO A 50 9.58 2.22 -6.68
CA PRO A 50 10.52 2.64 -5.64
C PRO A 50 11.98 2.76 -6.13
N THR A 51 12.29 2.20 -7.29
CA THR A 51 13.61 2.26 -7.94
C THR A 51 13.75 3.43 -8.93
N ASP A 52 12.70 4.23 -9.11
CA ASP A 52 12.76 5.42 -9.97
C ASP A 52 13.73 6.44 -9.34
N HIS A 53 14.62 6.99 -10.18
CA HIS A 53 15.67 7.92 -9.78
C HIS A 53 15.16 9.22 -9.16
N ARG A 54 13.88 9.56 -9.36
CA ARG A 54 13.23 10.76 -8.79
C ARG A 54 12.69 10.54 -7.39
N VAL A 55 12.63 9.30 -6.91
CA VAL A 55 12.13 8.97 -5.57
C VAL A 55 13.21 9.30 -4.55
N ASP A 56 12.86 10.12 -3.56
CA ASP A 56 13.76 10.43 -2.45
C ASP A 56 13.98 9.21 -1.55
N ALA A 57 15.17 9.14 -0.94
CA ALA A 57 15.56 7.98 -0.16
C ALA A 57 14.64 7.71 1.04
N ALA A 58 14.13 8.77 1.68
CA ALA A 58 13.27 8.65 2.86
C ALA A 58 11.87 8.12 2.49
N ALA A 59 11.26 8.62 1.42
CA ALA A 59 9.99 8.11 0.91
C ALA A 59 10.13 6.65 0.45
N ARG A 60 11.25 6.30 -0.21
CA ARG A 60 11.55 4.91 -0.57
C ARG A 60 11.63 4.03 0.68
N GLU A 61 12.36 4.45 1.71
CA GLU A 61 12.50 3.70 2.96
C GLU A 61 11.14 3.49 3.63
N HIS A 62 10.33 4.54 3.78
CA HIS A 62 9.02 4.42 4.38
C HIS A 62 8.07 3.50 3.59
N TYR A 63 8.10 3.58 2.26
CA TYR A 63 7.37 2.67 1.40
C TYR A 63 7.81 1.22 1.59
N LEU A 64 9.12 0.96 1.61
CA LEU A 64 9.64 -0.40 1.78
C LEU A 64 9.28 -0.97 3.14
N THR A 65 9.32 -0.16 4.20
CA THR A 65 8.88 -0.56 5.55
C THR A 65 7.39 -0.90 5.57
N ALA A 66 6.53 -0.06 4.97
CA ALA A 66 5.09 -0.33 4.86
C ALA A 66 4.81 -1.61 4.04
N HIS A 67 5.51 -1.79 2.92
CA HIS A 67 5.39 -2.97 2.06
C HIS A 67 5.85 -4.24 2.77
N GLN A 68 6.96 -4.18 3.51
CA GLN A 68 7.45 -5.30 4.31
C GLN A 68 6.47 -5.67 5.42
N ALA A 69 5.89 -4.70 6.12
CA ALA A 69 4.88 -4.95 7.14
C ALA A 69 3.65 -5.66 6.56
N MET A 70 3.18 -5.22 5.39
CA MET A 70 2.11 -5.92 4.67
C MET A 70 2.51 -7.34 4.26
N HIS A 71 3.72 -7.52 3.74
CA HIS A 71 4.21 -8.85 3.36
C HIS A 71 4.25 -9.81 4.57
N LEU A 72 4.73 -9.35 5.72
CA LEU A 72 4.71 -10.13 6.96
C LEU A 72 3.28 -10.46 7.42
N ARG A 73 2.33 -9.54 7.21
CA ARG A 73 0.92 -9.74 7.59
C ARG A 73 0.20 -10.78 6.73
N VAL A 74 0.54 -10.86 5.45
CA VAL A 74 -0.13 -11.73 4.46
C VAL A 74 0.69 -12.99 4.14
N ALA A 75 1.82 -13.17 4.81
CA ALA A 75 2.66 -14.37 4.82
C ALA A 75 3.19 -14.79 3.44
N ASP A 76 2.93 -16.04 3.03
CA ASP A 76 3.55 -16.76 1.91
C ASP A 76 3.18 -16.23 0.51
N ARG A 77 2.33 -15.20 0.43
CA ARG A 77 1.90 -14.58 -0.82
C ARG A 77 2.55 -13.21 -1.01
N SER A 78 2.76 -12.84 -2.27
CA SER A 78 3.02 -11.44 -2.59
C SER A 78 1.80 -10.60 -2.21
N VAL A 79 2.02 -9.35 -1.79
CA VAL A 79 0.93 -8.42 -1.43
C VAL A 79 -0.07 -8.27 -2.59
N THR A 80 0.43 -8.30 -3.84
CA THR A 80 -0.41 -8.28 -5.05
C THR A 80 -1.30 -9.51 -5.16
N ASN A 81 -0.74 -10.72 -5.13
CA ASN A 81 -1.51 -11.94 -5.33
C ASN A 81 -2.52 -12.15 -4.20
N TRP A 82 -2.14 -11.84 -2.96
CA TRP A 82 -3.08 -11.85 -1.86
C TRP A 82 -4.22 -10.85 -2.09
N SER A 83 -3.90 -9.60 -2.43
CA SER A 83 -4.91 -8.55 -2.65
C SER A 83 -5.88 -8.89 -3.77
N ASP A 84 -5.40 -9.48 -4.86
CA ASP A 84 -6.22 -9.90 -6.00
C ASP A 84 -7.31 -10.91 -5.58
N ASP A 85 -6.95 -11.84 -4.69
CA ASP A 85 -7.85 -12.88 -4.18
C ASP A 85 -8.78 -12.41 -3.05
N GLN A 86 -8.52 -11.23 -2.46
CA GLN A 86 -9.33 -10.71 -1.36
C GLN A 86 -10.42 -9.74 -1.83
N PRO A 87 -11.58 -9.71 -1.15
CA PRO A 87 -12.55 -8.66 -1.35
C PRO A 87 -12.05 -7.31 -0.78
N VAL A 88 -12.67 -6.22 -1.23
CA VAL A 88 -12.20 -4.84 -0.92
C VAL A 88 -12.14 -4.56 0.57
N GLU A 89 -13.15 -5.01 1.32
CA GLU A 89 -13.28 -4.81 2.76
C GLU A 89 -12.17 -5.52 3.54
N VAL A 90 -11.75 -6.72 3.11
CA VAL A 90 -10.64 -7.45 3.75
C VAL A 90 -9.32 -6.74 3.49
N VAL A 91 -9.12 -6.22 2.29
CA VAL A 91 -7.92 -5.45 1.95
C VAL A 91 -7.82 -4.19 2.80
N VAL A 92 -8.91 -3.42 2.88
CA VAL A 92 -9.00 -2.19 3.67
C VAL A 92 -8.79 -2.46 5.16
N ALA A 93 -9.45 -3.49 5.71
CA ALA A 93 -9.31 -3.86 7.11
C ALA A 93 -7.86 -4.27 7.44
N THR A 94 -7.22 -5.04 6.56
CA THR A 94 -5.83 -5.49 6.75
C THR A 94 -4.87 -4.29 6.71
N LEU A 95 -5.01 -3.39 5.74
CA LEU A 95 -4.19 -2.18 5.66
C LEU A 95 -4.28 -1.34 6.95
N ARG A 96 -5.49 -1.15 7.48
CA ARG A 96 -5.71 -0.42 8.73
C ARG A 96 -5.13 -1.12 9.94
N ALA A 97 -5.30 -2.44 10.04
CA ALA A 97 -4.73 -3.22 11.14
C ALA A 97 -3.20 -3.13 11.14
N THR A 98 -2.57 -3.32 9.99
CA THR A 98 -1.10 -3.20 9.84
C THR A 98 -0.63 -1.77 10.10
N ALA A 99 -1.39 -0.75 9.69
CA ALA A 99 -1.07 0.65 10.01
C ALA A 99 -1.09 0.90 11.53
N ALA A 100 -2.10 0.37 12.24
CA ALA A 100 -2.21 0.51 13.69
C ALA A 100 -1.07 -0.20 14.44
N GLU A 101 -0.67 -1.38 13.98
CA GLU A 101 0.50 -2.11 14.51
C GLU A 101 1.80 -1.30 14.31
N LEU A 102 2.01 -0.73 13.13
CA LEU A 102 3.18 0.13 12.85
C LEU A 102 3.19 1.41 13.69
N ALA A 103 2.02 2.01 13.95
CA ALA A 103 1.91 3.20 14.80
C ALA A 103 2.11 2.89 16.29
N GLY A 104 1.72 1.68 16.72
CA GLY A 104 1.87 1.20 18.10
C GLY A 104 3.23 0.59 18.41
N ALA A 105 3.97 0.12 17.39
CA ALA A 105 5.36 -0.31 17.49
C ALA A 105 6.29 0.91 17.67
N ARG A 106 6.18 1.56 18.82
CA ARG A 106 7.14 2.56 19.27
C ARG A 106 8.40 1.83 19.77
N PRO A 107 9.62 2.22 19.38
CA PRO A 107 10.83 1.68 19.99
C PRO A 107 10.89 1.98 21.49
#